data_AF-X0U745-F1
#
_entry.id   AF-X0U745-F1
#
_cell.length_a   1.000
_cell.length_b   1.000
_cell.length_c   1.000
_cell.angle_alpha   90.00
_cell.angle_beta   90.00
_cell.angle_gamma   90.00
#
_symmetry.space_group_name_H-M   'P 1'
#
loop_
_entity.id
_entity.type
_entity.pdbx_description
1 polymer ?
#
loop_
_entity_poly.entity_id
_entity_poly.type
_entity_poly.pdbx_seq_one_letter_code
_entity_poly.pdbx_strand_id
1 'polypeptide(L)'
;EILIPNAAIRNLIRENKLHQIYSAMQMGQEKYGMLTFNQSLASLYTRGQITLETAMRVSYKPEELTEIIERGGVRKVATEGYSPANLRK
;
A
#
# COMPACT_ATOMS: atom_id res chain seq x y z
N GLU A 1 0.93 5.13 3.76
CA GLU A 1 2.05 5.23 2.80
C GLU A 1 3.18 6.05 3.40
N ILE A 2 4.40 5.92 2.87
CA ILE A 2 5.61 6.60 3.33
C ILE A 2 6.45 7.02 2.10
N LEU A 3 6.59 8.32 1.86
CA LEU A 3 7.48 8.88 0.84
C LEU A 3 8.62 9.64 1.52
N ILE A 4 9.87 9.28 1.19
CA ILE A 4 11.05 9.96 1.72
C ILE A 4 11.68 10.81 0.62
N PRO A 5 11.74 12.15 0.78
CA PRO A 5 12.27 13.00 -0.26
C PRO A 5 13.79 12.81 -0.36
N ASN A 6 14.25 12.05 -1.34
CA ASN A 6 15.65 11.95 -1.73
C ASN A 6 15.98 12.94 -2.87
N ALA A 7 17.23 12.98 -3.33
CA ALA A 7 17.64 13.90 -4.38
C ALA A 7 16.83 13.71 -5.69
N ALA A 8 16.53 12.47 -6.06
CA ALA A 8 15.75 12.17 -7.25
C ALA A 8 14.29 12.64 -7.13
N ILE A 9 13.62 12.36 -6.01
CA ILE A 9 12.24 12.82 -5.76
C ILE A 9 12.17 14.35 -5.77
N ARG A 10 13.13 15.03 -5.13
CA ARG A 10 13.19 16.50 -5.16
C ARG A 10 13.33 17.06 -6.58
N ASN A 11 14.12 16.40 -7.44
CA ASN A 11 14.23 16.79 -8.85
C ASN A 11 12.91 16.57 -9.60
N LEU A 12 12.27 15.42 -9.41
CA LEU A 12 10.96 15.12 -10.03
C LEU A 12 9.90 16.16 -9.65
N ILE A 13 9.90 16.64 -8.41
CA ILE A 13 8.99 17.70 -7.95
C ILE A 13 9.29 19.03 -8.67
N ARG A 14 10.57 19.43 -8.77
CA ARG A 14 10.95 20.67 -9.46
C ARG A 14 10.61 20.65 -10.95
N GLU A 15 10.71 19.49 -11.58
CA GLU A 15 10.41 19.29 -13.01
C GLU A 15 8.92 19.03 -13.29
N ASN A 16 8.05 19.08 -12.27
CA ASN A 16 6.62 18.77 -12.37
C ASN A 16 6.32 17.36 -12.93
N LYS A 17 7.18 16.39 -12.63
CA LYS A 17 7.06 14.98 -13.06
C LYS A 17 6.44 14.11 -11.97
N LEU A 18 5.32 14.55 -11.41
CA LEU A 18 4.68 13.89 -10.25
C LEU A 18 4.28 12.43 -10.52
N HIS A 19 3.86 12.12 -11.74
CA HIS A 19 3.50 10.75 -12.14
C HIS A 19 4.66 9.74 -12.00
N GLN A 20 5.91 10.21 -12.06
CA GLN A 20 7.11 9.37 -11.91
C GLN A 20 7.46 9.10 -10.44
N ILE A 21 6.91 9.88 -9.50
CA ILE A 21 7.15 9.70 -8.07
C ILE A 21 6.68 8.32 -7.61
N TYR A 22 5.57 7.81 -8.17
CA TYR A 22 5.06 6.48 -7.83
C TYR A 22 6.07 5.37 -8.15
N SER A 23 6.62 5.36 -9.36
CA SER A 23 7.65 4.39 -9.76
C SER A 23 8.94 4.58 -8.95
N ALA A 24 9.30 5.83 -8.64
CA ALA A 24 10.45 6.11 -7.79
C ALA A 24 10.26 5.63 -6.35
N MET A 25 9.03 5.69 -5.80
CA MET A 25 8.69 5.09 -4.51
C MET A 25 8.82 3.58 -4.55
N GLN A 26 8.37 2.93 -5.62
CA GLN A 26 8.49 1.48 -5.78
C GLN A 26 9.95 1.02 -5.75
N MET A 27 10.83 1.73 -6.46
CA MET A 27 12.27 1.45 -6.46
C MET A 27 12.96 1.84 -5.13
N GLY A 28 12.39 2.78 -4.38
CA GLY A 28 12.95 3.31 -3.14
C GLY A 28 12.69 2.47 -1.88
N GLN A 29 12.01 1.33 -2.00
CA GLN A 29 11.56 0.51 -0.87
C GLN A 29 12.72 -0.05 -0.07
N GLU A 30 13.59 -0.83 -0.70
CA GLU A 30 14.71 -1.50 0.00
C GLU A 30 15.74 -0.49 0.51
N LYS A 31 16.05 0.52 -0.30
CA LYS A 31 17.14 1.46 0.00
C LYS A 31 16.76 2.56 0.98
N TYR A 32 15.53 3.05 0.91
CA TYR A 32 15.10 4.21 1.70
C TYR A 32 13.93 3.89 2.62
N GLY A 33 13.37 2.68 2.59
CA GLY A 33 12.19 2.34 3.40
C GLY A 33 10.91 3.04 2.92
N MET A 34 10.84 3.42 1.63
CA MET A 34 9.61 3.97 1.07
C MET A 34 8.53 2.89 1.03
N LEU A 35 7.26 3.30 1.15
CA LEU A 35 6.13 2.39 1.17
C LEU A 35 4.97 2.98 0.38
N THR A 36 4.52 2.27 -0.65
CA THR A 36 3.32 2.70 -1.38
C THR A 36 2.06 2.44 -0.56
N PHE A 37 0.96 3.10 -0.93
CA PHE A 37 -0.32 2.88 -0.27
C PHE A 37 -0.78 1.42 -0.39
N ASN A 38 -0.72 0.84 -1.59
CA ASN A 38 -1.12 -0.55 -1.82
C ASN A 38 -0.29 -1.56 -1.03
N GLN A 39 1.00 -1.31 -0.84
CA GLN A 39 1.82 -2.17 0.02
C GLN A 39 1.47 -2.05 1.50
N SER A 40 1.12 -0.83 1.93
CA SER A 40 0.60 -0.61 3.29
C SER A 40 -0.69 -1.43 3.48
N LEU A 41 -1.62 -1.35 2.53
CA LEU A 41 -2.89 -2.10 2.56
C LEU A 41 -2.68 -3.62 2.52
N ALA A 42 -1.83 -4.10 1.62
CA ALA A 42 -1.48 -5.53 1.55
C ALA A 42 -0.92 -6.01 2.89
N SER A 43 -0.03 -5.24 3.52
CA SER A 43 0.53 -5.59 4.81
C SER A 43 -0.49 -5.58 5.96
N LEU A 44 -1.48 -4.68 5.94
CA LEU A 44 -2.59 -4.67 6.91
C LEU A 44 -3.51 -5.87 6.70
N TYR A 45 -3.81 -6.22 5.44
CA TYR A 45 -4.62 -7.38 5.08
C TYR A 45 -3.94 -8.69 5.50
N THR A 46 -2.65 -8.86 5.20
CA THR A 46 -1.85 -10.02 5.63
C THR A 46 -1.82 -10.20 7.14
N ARG A 47 -1.88 -9.08 7.89
CA ARG A 47 -1.95 -9.08 9.36
C ARG A 47 -3.37 -9.27 9.91
N GLY A 48 -4.37 -9.42 9.06
CA GLY A 48 -5.78 -9.59 9.45
C GLY A 48 -6.42 -8.32 10.05
N GLN A 49 -5.80 -7.15 9.88
CA GLN A 49 -6.31 -5.90 10.45
C GLN A 49 -7.44 -5.28 9.62
N ILE A 50 -7.54 -5.66 8.34
CA ILE A 50 -8.59 -5.20 7.41
C ILE A 50 -9.08 -6.37 6.56
N THR A 51 -10.32 -6.27 6.07
CA THR A 51 -10.87 -7.22 5.09
C THR A 51 -10.38 -6.90 3.68
N LEU A 52 -10.38 -7.91 2.80
CA LEU A 52 -10.06 -7.72 1.37
C LEU A 52 -10.98 -6.68 0.72
N GLU A 53 -12.29 -6.73 1.01
CA GLU A 53 -13.27 -5.76 0.52
C GLU A 53 -12.89 -4.32 0.93
N THR A 54 -12.50 -4.13 2.20
CA THR A 54 -12.09 -2.81 2.68
C THR A 54 -10.83 -2.33 1.97
N ALA A 55 -9.84 -3.22 1.79
CA ALA A 55 -8.60 -2.90 1.08
C ALA A 55 -8.86 -2.51 -0.39
N MET A 56 -9.74 -3.26 -1.08
CA MET A 56 -10.09 -3.01 -2.48
C MET A 56 -10.89 -1.72 -2.67
N ARG A 57 -11.79 -1.39 -1.73
CA ARG A 57 -12.59 -0.16 -1.79
C ARG A 57 -11.77 1.11 -1.67
N VAL A 58 -10.68 1.07 -0.89
CA VAL A 58 -9.86 2.28 -0.62
C VAL A 58 -8.65 2.38 -1.55
N SER A 59 -8.24 1.29 -2.19
CA SER A 59 -7.10 1.28 -3.11
C SER A 59 -7.35 2.13 -4.36
N TYR A 60 -6.36 2.95 -4.72
CA TYR A 60 -6.36 3.70 -5.99
C TYR A 60 -6.07 2.81 -7.21
N LYS A 61 -5.47 1.64 -7.00
CA LYS A 61 -5.12 0.66 -8.05
C LYS A 61 -5.41 -0.75 -7.54
N PRO A 62 -6.66 -1.22 -7.60
CA PRO A 62 -7.08 -2.50 -7.03
C PRO A 62 -6.38 -3.71 -7.68
N GLU A 63 -6.05 -3.61 -8.97
CA GLU A 63 -5.34 -4.66 -9.71
C GLU A 63 -3.93 -4.85 -9.15
N GLU A 64 -3.18 -3.75 -8.97
CA GLU A 64 -1.84 -3.79 -8.38
C GLU A 64 -1.87 -4.33 -6.94
N LEU A 65 -2.88 -3.94 -6.14
CA LEU A 65 -3.06 -4.47 -4.79
C LEU A 65 -3.25 -5.99 -4.81
N THR A 66 -4.05 -6.50 -5.75
CA THR A 66 -4.31 -7.94 -5.91
C THR A 66 -3.01 -8.67 -6.24
N GLU A 67 -2.24 -8.17 -7.22
CA GLU A 67 -0.93 -8.73 -7.57
C GLU A 67 0.05 -8.75 -6.37
N ILE A 68 0.08 -7.69 -5.56
CA ILE A 68 0.94 -7.63 -4.37
C ILE A 68 0.53 -8.69 -3.34
N ILE A 69 -0.77 -8.86 -3.10
CA ILE A 69 -1.30 -9.86 -2.16
C ILE A 69 -0.97 -11.28 -2.64
N GLU A 70 -1.15 -11.55 -3.94
CA GLU A 70 -0.85 -12.86 -4.55
C GLU A 70 0.64 -13.19 -4.52
N ARG A 71 1.50 -12.23 -4.87
CA ARG A 71 2.96 -12.39 -4.80
C ARG A 71 3.48 -12.58 -3.37
N GLY A 72 2.82 -11.98 -2.40
CA GLY A 72 3.20 -12.03 -0.98
C GLY A 72 2.96 -13.37 -0.28
N GLY A 73 2.40 -14.39 -0.95
CA GLY A 73 2.21 -15.72 -0.38
C GLY A 73 1.33 -15.73 0.88
N VAL A 74 0.34 -14.84 0.93
CA VAL A 74 -0.47 -14.60 2.13
C VAL A 74 -1.37 -15.81 2.40
N ARG A 75 -1.16 -16.49 3.54
CA ARG A 75 -2.13 -17.45 4.09
C ARG A 75 -3.47 -16.72 4.21
N LYS A 76 -4.52 -17.25 3.56
CA LYS A 76 -5.90 -16.78 3.76
C LYS A 76 -6.23 -16.88 5.26
N VAL A 77 -6.12 -15.78 5.99
CA VAL A 77 -6.67 -15.69 7.33
C VAL A 77 -8.18 -15.65 7.14
N ALA A 78 -8.88 -16.68 7.61
CA ALA A 78 -10.33 -16.72 7.57
C ALA A 78 -10.87 -15.47 8.27
N THR A 79 -11.51 -14.59 7.52
CA THR A 79 -12.02 -13.31 8.01
C THR A 79 -13.29 -13.57 8.82
N GLU A 80 -13.16 -13.93 10.09
CA GLU A 80 -14.23 -13.72 11.06
C GLU A 80 -14.29 -12.21 11.39
N GLY A 81 -15.11 -11.51 10.61
CA GLY A 81 -15.88 -10.34 11.05
C GLY A 81 -15.14 -9.14 11.67
N TYR A 82 -14.34 -8.41 10.89
CA TYR A 82 -14.14 -6.99 11.20
C TYR A 82 -15.34 -6.18 10.70
N SER A 83 -16.32 -5.98 11.58
CA SER A 83 -17.42 -5.03 11.35
C SER A 83 -17.03 -3.66 11.92
N PRO A 84 -17.13 -2.56 11.14
CA PRO A 84 -16.86 -1.21 11.63
C PRO A 84 -17.78 -0.77 12.77
N ALA A 85 -18.83 -1.54 13.09
CA ALA A 85 -19.69 -1.35 14.26
C ALA A 85 -19.00 -1.66 15.61
N ASN A 86 -17.88 -2.39 15.62
CA ASN A 86 -17.22 -2.83 16.85
C ASN A 86 -16.31 -1.77 17.49
N LEU A 87 -16.22 -0.56 16.93
CA LEU A 87 -15.40 0.56 17.41
C LEU A 87 -16.15 1.56 18.32
N ARG A 88 -17.41 1.26 18.67
CA ARG A 88 -18.15 2.00 19.71
C ARG A 88 -18.35 1.11 20.94
N LYS A 89 -17.33 1.00 21.78
CA LYS A 89 -17.47 0.74 23.21
C LYS A 89 -16.50 1.63 23.97
#